data_AF-A0A767XHA0-F1
#
_entry.id   AF-A0A767XHA0-F1
#
_cell.length_a   1.000
_cell.length_b   1.000
_cell.length_c   1.000
_cell.angle_alpha   90.00
_cell.angle_beta   90.00
_cell.angle_gamma   90.00
#
_symmetry.space_group_name_H-M   'P 1'
#
loop_
_entity.id
_entity.type
_entity.pdbx_description
1 polymer ?
#
loop_
_entity_poly.entity_id
_entity_poly.type
_entity_poly.pdbx_seq_one_letter_code
_entity_poly.pdbx_strand_id
1 'polypeptide(L)' 'HQGSLDSLPESVWYLFREWLPASGETPRDFPVFFQYLNFVHEVAEHELLTDIYLPLR' A
#
# COMPACT_ATOMS: atom_id res chain seq x y z
N HIS A 1 4.85 -1.78 1.88
CA HIS A 1 4.38 -1.99 3.26
C HIS A 1 5.09 -3.21 3.83
N GLN A 2 5.62 -3.08 5.05
CA GLN A 2 6.24 -4.19 5.78
C GLN A 2 5.50 -4.39 7.10
N GLY A 3 5.02 -5.61 7.34
CA GLY A 3 4.27 -5.96 8.54
C GLY A 3 2.87 -6.48 8.26
N SER A 4 2.06 -6.50 9.32
CA SER A 4 0.72 -7.10 9.32
C SER A 4 -0.20 -6.52 8.26
N LEU A 5 -0.97 -7.39 7.61
CA LEU A 5 -2.05 -6.98 6.70
C LEU A 5 -3.12 -6.13 7.41
N ASP A 6 -3.28 -6.27 8.72
CA ASP A 6 -4.21 -5.44 9.51
C ASP A 6 -3.77 -3.98 9.55
N SER A 7 -2.47 -3.70 9.34
CA SER A 7 -1.89 -2.36 9.30
C SER A 7 -1.72 -1.77 7.88
N LEU A 8 -2.22 -2.48 6.86
CA LEU A 8 -2.25 -1.97 5.48
C LEU A 8 -3.11 -0.70 5.31
N PRO A 9 -4.30 -0.57 5.93
CA PRO A 9 -5.13 0.62 5.77
C PRO A 9 -4.39 1.91 6.10
N GLU A 10 -3.55 1.92 7.13
CA GLU A 10 -2.75 3.07 7.58
C GLU A 10 -1.75 3.50 6.49
N SER A 11 -1.15 2.55 5.80
CA SER A 11 -0.23 2.82 4.69
C SER A 11 -0.97 3.40 3.49
N VAL A 12 -2.18 2.90 3.21
CA VAL A 12 -3.05 3.46 2.15
C VAL A 12 -3.50 4.87 2.53
N TRP A 13 -3.89 5.10 3.79
CA TRP A 13 -4.27 6.41 4.28
C TRP A 13 -3.15 7.43 4.16
N TYR A 14 -1.91 7.04 4.48
CA TYR A 14 -0.74 7.88 4.27
C TYR A 14 -0.60 8.30 2.79
N LEU A 15 -0.74 7.36 1.85
CA LEU A 15 -0.68 7.69 0.42
C LEU A 15 -1.72 8.74 0.03
N PHE A 16 -2.96 8.64 0.51
CA PHE A 16 -4.02 9.57 0.13
C PHE A 16 -4.02 10.90 0.90
N ARG A 17 -3.64 10.91 2.18
CA ARG A 17 -3.78 12.08 3.05
C ARG A 17 -2.51 12.92 3.13
N GLU A 18 -1.36 12.29 3.01
CA GLU A 18 -0.07 12.92 3.23
C GLU A 18 0.68 13.04 1.89
N TRP A 19 0.94 11.91 1.24
CA TRP A 19 1.79 11.89 0.05
C TRP A 19 1.11 12.49 -1.18
N LEU A 20 -0.10 12.04 -1.53
CA LEU A 20 -0.77 12.45 -2.77
C LEU A 20 -1.01 13.98 -2.81
N PRO A 21 -1.55 14.64 -1.76
CA PRO A 21 -1.72 16.09 -1.77
C PRO A 21 -0.40 16.87 -1.91
N ALA A 22 0.69 16.32 -1.37
CA ALA A 22 2.01 16.95 -1.45
C ALA A 22 2.77 16.64 -2.75
N SER A 23 2.41 15.57 -3.45
CA SER A 23 3.12 15.09 -4.65
C SER A 23 2.89 15.94 -5.90
N GLY A 24 1.77 16.68 -5.98
CA GLY A 24 1.32 17.35 -7.20
C GLY A 24 0.74 16.39 -8.27
N GLU A 25 0.68 15.09 -7.97
CA GLU A 25 0.14 14.08 -8.86
C GLU A 25 -1.39 14.04 -8.84
N THR A 26 -1.98 13.46 -9.88
CA THR A 26 -3.43 13.26 -9.96
C THR A 26 -3.75 11.78 -10.04
N PRO A 27 -4.64 11.24 -9.18
CA PRO A 27 -5.03 9.85 -9.25
C PRO A 27 -5.80 9.57 -10.55
N ARG A 28 -5.55 8.40 -11.13
CA ARG A 28 -6.36 7.86 -12.24
C ARG A 28 -7.67 7.31 -11.67
N ASP A 29 -8.68 7.20 -12.53
CA ASP A 29 -9.90 6.45 -12.23
C ASP A 29 -9.63 4.94 -12.28
N PHE A 30 -8.85 4.45 -11.31
CA PHE A 30 -8.50 3.04 -11.14
C PHE A 30 -8.25 2.76 -9.65
N PRO A 31 -8.68 1.61 -9.11
CA PRO A 31 -8.51 1.30 -7.70
C PRO A 31 -7.03 1.16 -7.30
N VAL A 32 -6.74 1.42 -6.03
CA VAL A 32 -5.50 0.95 -5.40
C VAL A 32 -5.46 -0.58 -5.47
N PHE A 33 -4.31 -1.13 -5.78
CA PHE A 33 -4.11 -2.58 -5.81
C PHE A 33 -2.83 -2.97 -5.09
N PHE A 34 -2.78 -4.24 -4.71
CA PHE A 34 -1.74 -4.80 -3.85
C PHE A 34 -1.02 -5.92 -4.57
N GLN A 35 0.30 -5.98 -4.38
CA GLN A 35 1.10 -7.14 -4.76
C GLN A 35 1.72 -7.72 -3.48
N TYR A 36 1.26 -8.90 -3.10
CA TYR A 36 1.83 -9.65 -1.99
C TYR A 36 3.12 -10.33 -2.46
N LEU A 37 4.25 -10.00 -1.85
CA LEU A 37 5.57 -10.49 -2.25
C LEU A 37 5.96 -11.80 -1.54
N ASN A 38 5.34 -12.07 -0.40
CA ASN A 38 5.42 -13.31 0.37
C ASN A 38 4.06 -13.61 1.03
N PHE A 39 3.92 -14.81 1.61
CA PHE A 39 2.62 -15.26 2.12
C PHE A 39 2.60 -15.52 3.64
N VAL A 40 1.42 -15.35 4.23
CA VAL A 40 1.14 -15.52 5.69
C VAL A 40 1.49 -16.89 6.26
N HIS A 41 1.68 -17.90 5.42
CA HIS A 41 2.06 -19.26 5.82
C HIS A 41 3.54 -19.57 5.57
N GLU A 42 4.30 -18.61 5.03
CA GLU A 42 5.73 -18.76 4.70
C GLU A 42 6.65 -17.97 5.65
N VAL A 43 6.17 -16.85 6.18
CA VAL A 43 6.97 -15.93 7.01
C VAL A 43 6.19 -15.47 8.24
N ALA A 44 6.89 -14.92 9.24
CA ALA A 44 6.22 -14.30 10.38
C ALA A 44 5.50 -12.99 9.95
N GLU A 45 4.49 -12.59 10.70
CA GLU A 45 3.63 -11.44 10.36
C GLU A 45 4.40 -10.12 10.16
N HIS A 46 5.44 -9.87 10.96
CA HIS A 46 6.28 -8.66 10.86
C HIS A 46 7.23 -8.68 9.65
N GLU A 47 7.38 -9.83 9.00
CA GLU A 47 8.20 -10.04 7.80
C GLU A 47 7.36 -10.00 6.51
N LEU A 48 6.04 -9.87 6.61
CA LEU A 48 5.17 -9.75 5.45
C LEU A 48 5.49 -8.50 4.64
N LEU A 49 5.55 -8.67 3.31
CA LEU A 49 5.87 -7.61 2.36
C LEU A 49 4.73 -7.49 1.34
N THR A 50 4.18 -6.29 1.27
CA THR A 50 3.11 -5.94 0.32
C THR A 50 3.45 -4.64 -0.37
N ASP A 51 3.55 -4.65 -1.69
CA ASP A 51 3.59 -3.42 -2.48
C ASP A 51 2.17 -2.86 -2.64
N ILE A 52 2.06 -1.55 -2.49
CA ILE A 52 0.81 -0.80 -2.60
C ILE A 52 0.95 0.14 -3.80
N TYR A 53 0.08 0.00 -4.79
CA TYR A 53 0.09 0.82 -5.99
C TYR A 53 -1.08 1.81 -5.98
N LEU A 54 -0.75 3.10 -6.03
CA LEU A 54 -1.70 4.18 -6.31
C LEU A 54 -1.56 4.58 -7.79
N PRO A 55 -2.51 4.22 -8.66
CA PRO A 55 -2.45 4.57 -10.08
C PRO A 55 -2.62 6.08 -10.28
N LEU A 56 -1.70 6.68 -11.03
CA LEU A 56 -1.71 8.10 -11.38
C LEU A 56 -2.06 8.29 -12.86
N ARG A 57 -2.41 9.52 -13.24
CA ARG A 57 -2.85 9.85 -14.61
C ARG A 57 -1.70 9.78 -15.62
#